data_AF-A0A496T801-F1
#
_entry.id   AF-A0A496T801-F1
#
_cell.length_a   1.000
_cell.length_b   1.000
_cell.length_c   1.000
_cell.angle_alpha   90.00
_cell.angle_beta   90.00
_cell.angle_gamma   90.00
#
_symmetry.space_group_name_H-M   'P 1'
#
loop_
_entity.id
_entity.type
_entity.pdbx_description
1 polymer ?
#
loop_
_entity_poly.entity_id
_entity_poly.type
_entity_poly.pdbx_seq_one_letter_code
_entity_poly.pdbx_strand_id
1 'polypeptide(L)' 'MEAALVKTYLINFAYLLLRALIYALACFLAWRLFDKMEKLDVREEIAKNKNVGLAIMIAAIFLGLAYVIGQI' A
#
# COMPACT_ATOMS: atom_id res chain seq x y z
N MET A 1 -19.82 17.70 -27.24
CA MET A 1 -19.06 18.17 -26.05
C MET A 1 -19.10 17.13 -24.92
N GLU A 2 -20.25 16.49 -24.67
CA GLU A 2 -20.43 15.49 -23.61
C GLU A 2 -19.61 14.19 -23.80
N ALA A 3 -19.51 13.68 -25.04
CA ALA A 3 -18.79 12.42 -25.31
C ALA A 3 -17.27 12.49 -25.01
N ALA A 4 -16.66 13.67 -25.12
CA ALA A 4 -15.25 13.87 -24.78
C ALA A 4 -15.03 13.83 -23.25
N LEU A 5 -15.98 14.41 -22.49
CA LEU A 5 -15.96 14.42 -21.03
C LEU A 5 -16.09 13.00 -20.46
N VAL A 6 -17.01 12.20 -20.99
CA VAL A 6 -17.20 10.80 -20.56
C VAL A 6 -15.96 9.96 -20.83
N LYS A 7 -15.30 10.14 -21.99
CA LYS A 7 -14.04 9.44 -22.30
C LYS A 7 -12.93 9.80 -21.31
N THR A 8 -12.76 11.08 -20.98
CA THR A 8 -11.76 11.53 -20.01
C THR A 8 -12.01 10.92 -18.63
N TYR A 9 -13.27 10.88 -18.16
CA TYR A 9 -13.59 10.25 -16.88
C TYR A 9 -13.33 8.75 -16.87
N LEU A 10 -13.66 8.03 -17.95
CA LEU A 10 -13.39 6.59 -18.07
C LEU A 10 -11.88 6.29 -18.04
N ILE A 11 -11.06 7.10 -18.71
CA ILE A 11 -9.61 6.96 -18.70
C ILE A 11 -9.05 7.22 -17.30
N ASN A 12 -9.50 8.28 -16.63
CA ASN A 12 -9.08 8.59 -15.25
C ASN A 12 -9.50 7.48 -14.26
N PHE A 13 -10.70 6.92 -14.43
CA PHE A 13 -11.17 5.81 -13.60
C PHE A 13 -10.32 4.55 -13.80
N ALA A 14 -10.02 4.19 -15.05
CA ALA A 14 -9.12 3.08 -15.35
C ALA A 14 -7.71 3.29 -14.77
N TYR A 15 -7.19 4.53 -14.83
CA TYR A 15 -5.90 4.88 -14.25
C TYR A 15 -5.89 4.77 -12.72
N LEU A 16 -6.97 5.19 -12.04
CA LEU A 16 -7.14 5.01 -10.60
C LEU A 16 -7.17 3.53 -10.20
N LEU A 17 -7.90 2.69 -10.95
CA LEU A 17 -7.92 1.25 -10.71
C LEU A 17 -6.54 0.62 -10.87
N LEU A 18 -5.78 1.03 -11.89
CA LEU A 18 -4.43 0.55 -12.11
C LEU A 18 -3.49 0.94 -10.96
N ARG A 19 -3.56 2.19 -10.49
CA ARG A 19 -2.82 2.67 -9.31
C ARG A 19 -3.16 1.87 -8.06
N ALA A 20 -4.44 1.61 -7.81
CA ALA A 20 -4.87 0.79 -6.66
C ALA A 20 -4.31 -0.63 -6.74
N LEU A 21 -4.26 -1.21 -7.94
CA LEU A 21 -3.71 -2.55 -8.18
C LEU A 21 -2.19 -2.60 -7.95
N ILE A 22 -1.46 -1.58 -8.41
CA ILE A 22 -0.03 -1.42 -8.13
C ILE A 22 0.22 -1.25 -6.62
N TYR A 23 -0.60 -0.47 -5.92
CA TYR A 23 -0.52 -0.32 -4.47
C TYR A 23 -0.69 -1.65 -3.73
N ALA A 24 -1.72 -2.42 -4.10
CA ALA A 24 -1.95 -3.74 -3.52
C ALA A 24 -0.76 -4.69 -3.73
N LEU A 25 -0.16 -4.69 -4.94
CA LEU A 25 1.04 -5.49 -5.24
C LEU A 25 2.26 -5.03 -4.44
N ALA A 26 2.45 -3.72 -4.28
CA ALA A 26 3.55 -3.18 -3.49
C ALA A 26 3.43 -3.55 -2.00
N CYS A 27 2.21 -3.47 -1.45
CA CYS A 27 1.93 -3.93 -0.09
C CYS A 27 2.20 -5.43 0.08
N PHE A 28 1.82 -6.26 -0.90
CA PHE A 28 2.12 -7.69 -0.88
C PHE A 28 3.61 -7.98 -0.90
N LEU A 29 4.37 -7.26 -1.74
CA LEU A 29 5.83 -7.37 -1.80
C LEU A 29 6.50 -6.93 -0.49
N ALA A 30 6.04 -5.82 0.10
CA ALA A 30 6.51 -5.35 1.39
C ALA A 30 6.28 -6.41 2.47
N TRP A 31 5.06 -6.95 2.56
CA TRP A 31 4.74 -8.03 3.50
C TRP A 31 5.64 -9.26 3.32
N ARG A 32 5.85 -9.69 2.07
CA ARG A 32 6.71 -10.85 1.76
C ARG A 32 8.18 -10.59 2.11
N LEU A 33 8.66 -9.36 1.98
CA LEU A 33 10.00 -8.97 2.41
C LEU A 33 10.14 -9.02 3.93
N PHE A 34 9.14 -8.51 4.68
CA PHE A 34 9.14 -8.57 6.14
C PHE A 34 9.12 -10.01 6.66
N ASP A 35 8.24 -10.83 6.11
CA ASP A 35 8.09 -12.24 6.50
C ASP A 35 9.41 -13.02 6.28
N LYS A 36 10.10 -12.74 5.15
CA LYS A 36 11.37 -13.37 4.82
C LYS A 36 12.54 -12.87 5.69
N MET A 37 12.55 -11.60 6.05
CA MET A 37 13.65 -10.99 6.80
C MET A 37 13.64 -11.37 8.27
N GLU A 38 12.47 -11.31 8.92
CA GLU A 38 12.45 -11.31 10.39
C GLU A 38 11.98 -12.62 11.02
N LYS A 39 11.32 -13.55 10.28
CA LYS A 39 10.65 -14.74 10.89
C LYS A 39 9.84 -14.39 12.16
N LEU A 40 9.46 -13.14 12.33
CA LEU A 40 8.80 -12.61 13.51
C LEU A 40 7.33 -12.52 13.20
N ASP A 41 6.52 -13.06 14.10
CA ASP A 41 5.09 -12.92 14.03
C ASP A 41 4.74 -11.48 14.46
N VAL A 42 4.73 -10.57 13.48
CA VAL A 42 4.48 -9.14 13.65
C VAL A 42 3.23 -8.89 14.49
N ARG A 43 2.20 -9.72 14.30
CA ARG A 43 0.94 -9.59 15.01
C ARG A 43 1.10 -9.93 16.49
N GLU A 44 1.92 -10.92 16.81
CA GLU A 44 2.24 -11.30 18.18
C GLU A 44 3.13 -10.25 18.86
N GLU A 45 4.14 -9.72 18.17
CA GLU A 45 5.02 -8.66 18.68
C GLU A 45 4.25 -7.39 19.06
N ILE A 46 3.33 -6.95 18.19
CA ILE A 46 2.54 -5.75 18.44
C ILE A 46 1.49 -5.99 19.53
N ALA A 47 0.79 -7.13 19.50
CA ALA A 47 -0.35 -7.38 20.39
C ALA A 47 0.06 -7.91 21.77
N LYS A 48 1.00 -8.86 21.85
CA LYS A 48 1.45 -9.45 23.11
C LYS A 48 2.66 -8.73 23.70
N ASN A 49 3.70 -8.50 22.90
CA ASN A 49 4.94 -7.88 23.39
C ASN A 49 4.83 -6.34 23.47
N LYS A 50 3.68 -5.77 23.05
CA LYS A 50 3.39 -4.33 23.05
C LYS A 50 4.49 -3.53 22.35
N ASN A 51 5.06 -4.09 21.30
CA ASN A 51 6.13 -3.46 20.56
C ASN A 51 5.55 -2.36 19.65
N VAL A 52 5.29 -1.20 20.25
CA VAL A 52 4.74 -0.03 19.57
C VAL A 52 5.70 0.49 18.49
N GLY A 53 7.01 0.30 18.67
CA GLY A 53 8.03 0.67 17.68
C GLY A 53 7.83 -0.06 16.36
N LEU A 54 7.59 -1.38 16.43
CA LEU A 54 7.31 -2.20 15.24
C LEU A 54 6.01 -1.73 14.54
N ALA A 55 4.98 -1.41 15.31
CA ALA A 55 3.72 -0.90 14.77
C ALA A 55 3.90 0.44 14.03
N ILE A 56 4.66 1.37 14.62
CA ILE A 56 4.96 2.67 14.00
C ILE A 56 5.79 2.49 12.72
N MET A 57 6.79 1.61 12.76
CA MET A 57 7.63 1.32 11.59
C MET A 57 6.79 0.80 10.41
N ILE A 58 5.92 -0.19 10.65
CA ILE A 58 5.05 -0.76 9.62
C ILE A 58 4.06 0.28 9.07
N ALA A 59 3.46 1.09 9.95
CA ALA A 59 2.59 2.18 9.53
C ALA A 59 3.33 3.19 8.65
N ALA A 60 4.56 3.55 8.99
CA ALA A 60 5.39 4.47 8.20
C ALA A 60 5.71 3.91 6.81
N ILE A 61 5.98 2.62 6.69
CA ILE A 61 6.21 1.95 5.40
C ILE A 61 4.96 2.02 4.52
N PHE A 62 3.79 1.70 5.06
CA PHE A 62 2.54 1.77 4.30
C PHE A 62 2.17 3.20 3.89
N LEU A 63 2.43 4.19 4.76
CA LEU A 63 2.27 5.61 4.43
C LEU A 63 3.24 6.04 3.32
N GLY A 64 4.50 5.62 3.38
CA GLY A 64 5.49 5.89 2.34
C GLY A 64 5.10 5.29 0.99
N LEU A 65 4.64 4.04 0.98
CA LEU A 65 4.11 3.38 -0.23
C LEU A 65 2.90 4.13 -0.79
N ALA A 66 1.99 4.58 0.08
CA ALA A 66 0.79 5.30 -0.35
C ALA A 66 1.15 6.65 -0.96
N TYR A 67 2.13 7.35 -0.38
CA TYR A 67 2.64 8.60 -0.93
C TYR A 67 3.29 8.39 -2.29
N VAL A 68 4.25 7.47 -2.41
CA VAL A 68 4.95 7.22 -3.69
C VAL A 68 3.97 6.83 -4.78
N ILE A 69 3.05 5.91 -4.51
CA ILE A 69 2.09 5.41 -5.52
C ILE A 69 0.99 6.43 -5.80
N GLY A 70 0.62 7.27 -4.84
CA GLY A 70 -0.31 8.37 -5.05
C GLY A 70 0.25 9.49 -5.94
N GLN A 71 1.58 9.66 -5.96
CA GLN A 71 2.28 10.68 -6.75
C GLN A 71 2.59 10.26 -8.19
N ILE A 72 2.59 8.95 -8.50
CA ILE A 72 2.79 8.38 -9.85
C ILE A 72 1.47 8.26 -10.56
#